data_AF-A0A7X9JAH2-F1
#
_entry.id   AF-A0A7X9JAH2-F1
#
_cell.length_a   1.000
_cell.length_b   1.000
_cell.length_c   1.000
_cell.angle_alpha   90.00
_cell.angle_beta   90.00
_cell.angle_gamma   90.00
#
_symmetry.space_group_name_H-M   'P 1'
#
loop_
_entity.id
_entity.type
_entity.pdbx_description
1 polymer ?
#
loop_
_entity_poly.entity_id
_entity_poly.type
_entity_poly.pdbx_seq_one_letter_code
_entity_poly.pdbx_strand_id
1 'polypeptide(L)'
;MDVELRNIHKTFGKVHANDNISLLVKSGEVQGILGENGAGKSTLMKILSGFIQADSGSILLDGKEVVIQSPADSVKLGIGMLHQDPLDFPPMKVIDNFIIGSKEGTFPNRKKILKEFVELQKQFNFSVSPDAYIENLSVGERQQLEILRLLWLGAEVLILDEPTTGISAAQKQQLFAMVRKLSAQGKVIIFVSHKLEEVESLCSQIAVFRQGKNVGQVKPPYDTDTLVEMMFGKKLKQSEKSCESQEDVNIEVTDLQIDDVRLPIQDVSFSIKRGEVIGLAGMEGSGQSQILRALAGIIRPAKGHIWLYADKENRRDLVGKHYFDFKDAGISFLPAARLEEGLIAGLNLEEHFILAEEQKSFFINKKAAQELTEHRIQDFNIKGT
;
A
#
# COMPACT_ATOMS: atom_id res chain seq x y z
N MET A 1 -11.85 2.60 -25.40
CA MET A 1 -10.46 3.04 -25.64
C MET A 1 -9.57 1.86 -25.36
N ASP A 2 -8.91 1.30 -26.37
CA ASP A 2 -7.89 0.27 -26.19
C ASP A 2 -6.55 0.91 -25.80
N VAL A 3 -5.80 0.27 -24.91
CA VAL A 3 -4.49 0.72 -24.45
C VAL A 3 -3.44 -0.31 -24.83
N GLU A 4 -2.43 0.12 -25.59
CA GLU A 4 -1.33 -0.74 -26.01
C GLU A 4 0.02 -0.15 -25.58
N LEU A 5 0.80 -0.96 -24.89
CA LEU A 5 2.18 -0.68 -24.51
C LEU A 5 3.06 -1.58 -25.38
N ARG A 6 4.00 -0.99 -26.13
CA ARG A 6 4.93 -1.74 -27.00
C ARG A 6 6.36 -1.53 -26.58
N ASN A 7 7.03 -2.63 -26.23
CA ASN A 7 8.47 -2.68 -26.00
C ASN A 7 8.94 -1.60 -25.01
N ILE A 8 8.20 -1.39 -23.93
CA ILE A 8 8.51 -0.37 -22.94
C ILE A 8 9.75 -0.80 -22.15
N HIS A 9 10.74 0.08 -22.13
CA HIS A 9 11.94 -0.05 -21.31
C HIS A 9 12.04 1.10 -20.31
N LYS A 10 12.47 0.78 -19.09
CA LYS A 10 12.82 1.78 -18.08
C LYS A 10 13.93 1.30 -17.15
N THR A 11 14.95 2.13 -17.00
CA THR A 11 16.13 1.88 -16.19
C THR A 11 16.34 2.99 -15.17
N PHE A 12 16.76 2.61 -13.96
CA PHE A 12 17.24 3.51 -12.92
C PHE A 12 18.63 3.06 -12.48
N GLY A 13 19.67 3.79 -12.89
CA GLY A 13 21.05 3.36 -12.66
C GLY A 13 21.33 1.97 -13.24
N LYS A 14 21.58 0.99 -12.38
CA LYS A 14 21.83 -0.41 -12.78
C LYS A 14 20.56 -1.27 -12.84
N VAL A 15 19.42 -0.77 -12.37
CA VAL A 15 18.18 -1.54 -12.26
C VAL A 15 17.33 -1.34 -13.51
N HIS A 16 17.11 -2.41 -14.27
CA HIS A 16 16.17 -2.42 -15.39
C HIS A 16 14.76 -2.71 -14.86
N ALA A 17 14.04 -1.65 -14.49
CA ALA A 17 12.74 -1.73 -13.82
C ALA A 17 11.61 -2.20 -14.76
N ASN A 18 11.68 -1.87 -16.04
CA ASN A 18 10.86 -2.46 -17.09
C ASN A 18 11.77 -2.88 -18.24
N ASP A 19 11.76 -4.16 -18.59
CA ASP A 19 12.59 -4.77 -19.63
C ASP A 19 11.69 -5.39 -20.69
N ASN A 20 11.53 -4.67 -21.80
CA ASN A 20 10.77 -5.08 -22.98
C ASN A 20 9.31 -5.46 -22.65
N ILE A 21 8.61 -4.57 -21.95
CA ILE A 21 7.21 -4.80 -21.59
C ILE A 21 6.30 -4.49 -22.77
N SER A 22 5.55 -5.50 -23.21
CA SER A 22 4.44 -5.34 -24.14
C SER A 22 3.14 -5.86 -23.53
N LEU A 23 2.06 -5.07 -23.66
CA LEU A 23 0.75 -5.36 -23.09
C LEU A 23 -0.33 -4.67 -23.92
N LEU A 24 -1.41 -5.39 -24.24
CA LEU A 24 -2.61 -4.84 -24.87
C LEU A 24 -3.79 -5.06 -23.93
N VAL A 25 -4.52 -3.99 -23.65
CA VAL A 25 -5.74 -4.01 -22.84
C VAL A 25 -6.88 -3.42 -23.64
N LYS A 26 -7.95 -4.18 -23.83
CA LYS A 26 -9.08 -3.75 -24.66
C LYS A 26 -10.14 -3.02 -23.85
N SER A 27 -10.91 -2.20 -24.52
CA SER A 27 -12.07 -1.52 -23.96
C SER A 27 -13.00 -2.49 -23.21
N GLY A 28 -13.36 -2.13 -21.98
CA GLY A 28 -14.22 -2.94 -21.11
C GLY A 28 -13.50 -4.08 -20.39
N GLU A 29 -12.21 -4.32 -20.63
CA GLU A 29 -11.45 -5.32 -19.89
C GLU A 29 -10.98 -4.79 -18.52
N VAL A 30 -10.93 -5.71 -17.56
CA VAL A 30 -10.23 -5.50 -16.29
C VAL A 30 -8.93 -6.29 -16.36
N GLN A 31 -7.83 -5.61 -16.66
CA GLN A 31 -6.50 -6.20 -16.76
C GLN A 31 -5.82 -6.19 -15.38
N GLY A 32 -5.56 -7.38 -14.84
CA GLY A 32 -4.74 -7.56 -13.66
C GLY A 32 -3.26 -7.43 -13.97
N ILE A 33 -2.51 -6.67 -13.17
CA ILE A 33 -1.04 -6.67 -13.18
C ILE A 33 -0.58 -7.26 -11.84
N LEU A 34 -0.13 -8.50 -11.89
CA LEU A 34 0.27 -9.30 -10.74
C LEU A 34 1.78 -9.41 -10.66
N GLY A 35 2.36 -9.42 -9.46
CA GLY A 35 3.80 -9.61 -9.27
C GLY A 35 4.25 -9.19 -7.88
N GLU A 36 5.44 -9.61 -7.48
CA GLU A 36 6.05 -9.19 -6.22
C GLU A 36 6.36 -7.68 -6.18
N ASN A 37 6.70 -7.19 -4.99
CA ASN A 37 7.26 -5.85 -4.82
C ASN A 37 8.58 -5.74 -5.59
N GLY A 38 8.77 -4.62 -6.29
CA GLY A 38 9.94 -4.44 -7.16
C GLY A 38 9.88 -5.20 -8.50
N ALA A 39 8.74 -5.81 -8.86
CA ALA A 39 8.59 -6.48 -10.16
C ALA A 39 8.45 -5.55 -11.38
N GLY A 40 8.35 -4.22 -11.17
CA GLY A 40 8.20 -3.23 -12.24
C GLY A 40 6.77 -2.75 -12.52
N LYS A 41 5.79 -3.18 -11.70
CA LYS A 41 4.36 -2.85 -11.87
C LYS A 41 4.10 -1.35 -11.77
N SER A 42 4.42 -0.74 -10.62
CA SER A 42 4.20 0.69 -10.39
C SER A 42 5.06 1.56 -11.30
N THR A 43 6.24 1.09 -11.74
CA THR A 43 7.04 1.81 -12.75
C THR A 43 6.30 1.89 -14.08
N LEU A 44 5.73 0.78 -14.56
CA LEU A 44 4.93 0.78 -15.78
C LEU A 44 3.70 1.69 -15.65
N MET A 45 3.04 1.67 -14.49
CA MET A 45 1.89 2.53 -14.26
C MET A 45 2.26 4.02 -14.23
N LYS A 46 3.39 4.37 -13.60
CA LYS A 46 3.93 5.74 -13.60
C LYS A 46 4.31 6.21 -15.01
N ILE A 47 4.71 5.30 -15.90
CA ILE A 47 4.93 5.60 -17.31
C ILE A 47 3.59 5.91 -18.01
N LEU A 48 2.59 5.04 -17.84
CA LEU A 48 1.29 5.22 -18.45
C LEU A 48 0.53 6.46 -17.94
N SER A 49 0.74 6.85 -16.69
CA SER A 49 0.19 8.07 -16.09
C SER A 49 1.07 9.31 -16.30
N GLY A 50 2.19 9.22 -17.03
CA GLY A 50 3.04 10.37 -17.34
C GLY A 50 3.84 10.93 -16.16
N PHE A 51 3.88 10.24 -15.02
CA PHE A 51 4.73 10.61 -13.87
C PHE A 51 6.22 10.40 -14.16
N ILE A 52 6.54 9.41 -14.98
CA ILE A 52 7.92 9.08 -15.38
C ILE A 52 7.90 8.77 -16.89
N GLN A 53 8.96 9.12 -17.61
CA GLN A 53 9.10 8.76 -19.03
C GLN A 53 9.80 7.42 -19.19
N ALA A 54 9.33 6.59 -20.12
CA ALA A 54 10.06 5.42 -20.59
C ALA A 54 11.38 5.82 -21.26
N ASP A 55 12.38 4.95 -21.21
CA ASP A 55 13.65 5.17 -21.92
C ASP A 55 13.51 4.82 -23.42
N SER A 56 12.66 3.83 -23.74
CA SER A 56 12.26 3.49 -25.11
C SER A 56 10.92 2.74 -25.13
N GLY A 57 10.37 2.56 -26.33
CA GLY A 57 9.07 1.93 -26.58
C GLY A 57 7.99 2.96 -26.91
N SER A 58 6.76 2.51 -27.14
CA SER A 58 5.64 3.39 -27.49
C SER A 58 4.34 3.01 -26.79
N ILE A 59 3.50 4.01 -26.57
CA ILE A 59 2.15 3.89 -25.99
C ILE A 59 1.16 4.26 -27.07
N LEU A 60 0.17 3.40 -27.31
CA LEU A 60 -0.89 3.64 -28.28
C LEU A 60 -2.25 3.62 -27.58
N LEU A 61 -3.12 4.56 -27.95
CA LEU A 61 -4.51 4.61 -27.55
C LEU A 61 -5.38 4.47 -28.81
N ASP A 62 -6.26 3.47 -28.83
CA ASP A 62 -7.06 3.11 -30.02
C ASP A 62 -6.20 2.99 -31.30
N GLY A 63 -5.00 2.39 -31.16
CA GLY A 63 -4.03 2.19 -32.24
C GLY A 63 -3.28 3.44 -32.69
N LYS A 64 -3.47 4.61 -32.04
CA LYS A 64 -2.72 5.83 -32.31
C LYS A 64 -1.64 6.03 -31.27
N GLU A 65 -0.41 6.17 -31.71
CA GLU A 65 0.72 6.47 -30.83
C GLU A 65 0.53 7.84 -30.16
N VAL A 66 0.76 7.89 -28.85
CA VAL A 66 0.64 9.08 -28.02
C VAL A 66 1.93 9.31 -27.24
N VAL A 67 2.22 10.58 -26.98
CA VAL A 67 3.34 10.99 -26.12
C VAL A 67 2.76 11.56 -24.85
N ILE A 68 3.06 10.91 -23.71
CA ILE A 68 2.59 11.32 -22.38
C ILE A 68 3.81 11.87 -21.63
N GLN A 69 3.90 13.21 -21.51
CA GLN A 69 5.06 13.86 -20.87
C GLN A 69 4.79 14.24 -19.42
N SER A 70 3.52 14.28 -19.01
CA SER A 70 3.09 14.69 -17.69
C SER A 70 1.78 14.01 -17.28
N PRO A 71 1.44 13.99 -15.97
CA PRO A 71 0.12 13.55 -15.51
C PRO A 71 -1.04 14.36 -16.09
N ALA A 72 -0.82 15.65 -16.37
CA ALA A 72 -1.83 16.46 -17.02
C ALA A 72 -2.14 15.99 -18.45
N ASP A 73 -1.16 15.42 -19.16
CA ASP A 73 -1.36 14.87 -20.49
C ASP A 73 -2.11 13.54 -20.43
N SER A 74 -1.79 12.67 -19.46
CA SER A 74 -2.52 11.41 -19.28
C SER A 74 -4.00 11.68 -18.99
N VAL A 75 -4.31 12.64 -18.12
CA VAL A 75 -5.69 13.02 -17.81
C VAL A 75 -6.42 13.57 -19.05
N LYS A 76 -5.76 14.40 -19.87
CA LYS A 76 -6.36 14.88 -21.14
C LYS A 76 -6.66 13.76 -22.12
N LEU A 77 -5.86 12.69 -22.10
CA LEU A 77 -6.05 11.48 -22.90
C LEU A 77 -7.07 10.51 -22.28
N GLY A 78 -7.66 10.85 -21.12
CA GLY A 78 -8.63 10.01 -20.44
C GLY A 78 -7.99 8.91 -19.58
N ILE A 79 -6.71 9.02 -19.21
CA ILE A 79 -6.01 8.08 -18.33
C ILE A 79 -5.92 8.68 -16.92
N GLY A 80 -6.65 8.09 -15.97
CA GLY A 80 -6.61 8.41 -14.56
C GLY A 80 -5.89 7.34 -13.74
N MET A 81 -5.12 7.74 -12.73
CA MET A 81 -4.42 6.82 -11.83
C MET A 81 -4.81 7.09 -10.38
N LEU A 82 -5.35 6.08 -9.71
CA LEU A 82 -5.46 6.04 -8.26
C LEU A 82 -4.14 5.52 -7.70
N HIS A 83 -3.45 6.37 -6.96
CA HIS A 83 -2.19 6.04 -6.29
C HIS A 83 -2.44 5.25 -5.00
N GLN A 84 -1.44 4.45 -4.60
CA GLN A 84 -1.45 3.72 -3.33
C GLN A 84 -1.66 4.67 -2.14
N ASP A 85 -0.92 5.78 -2.14
CA ASP A 85 -1.10 6.87 -1.18
C ASP A 85 -1.91 7.99 -1.85
N PRO A 86 -3.04 8.43 -1.26
CA PRO A 86 -3.85 9.51 -1.82
C PRO A 86 -3.05 10.82 -1.99
N LEU A 87 -3.15 11.42 -3.18
CA LEU A 87 -2.58 12.74 -3.46
C LEU A 87 -3.58 13.84 -3.09
N ASP A 88 -4.01 13.87 -1.83
CA ASP A 88 -4.98 14.82 -1.31
C ASP A 88 -4.33 15.94 -0.48
N PHE A 89 -5.14 16.92 -0.05
CA PHE A 89 -4.70 18.07 0.74
C PHE A 89 -5.47 18.03 2.07
N PRO A 90 -4.89 17.45 3.14
CA PRO A 90 -5.59 17.16 4.39
C PRO A 90 -6.36 18.35 5.01
N PRO A 91 -5.83 19.59 5.00
CA PRO A 91 -6.53 20.75 5.59
C PRO A 91 -7.72 21.26 4.79
N MET A 92 -7.98 20.73 3.59
CA MET A 92 -9.06 21.20 2.72
C MET A 92 -10.37 20.47 2.98
N LYS A 93 -11.49 21.11 2.65
CA LYS A 93 -12.77 20.42 2.54
C LYS A 93 -12.78 19.47 1.35
N VAL A 94 -13.57 18.41 1.43
CA VAL A 94 -13.77 17.43 0.36
C VAL A 94 -14.14 18.09 -0.96
N ILE A 95 -15.13 18.99 -0.96
CA ILE A 95 -15.57 19.64 -2.20
C ILE A 95 -14.50 20.56 -2.79
N ASP A 96 -13.70 21.23 -1.94
CA ASP A 96 -12.63 22.12 -2.38
C ASP A 96 -11.48 21.30 -2.97
N ASN A 97 -11.13 20.20 -2.30
CA ASN A 97 -10.16 19.24 -2.79
C ASN A 97 -10.63 18.70 -4.15
N PHE A 98 -11.86 18.19 -4.26
CA PHE A 98 -12.46 17.62 -5.48
C PHE A 98 -12.30 18.51 -6.72
N ILE A 99 -12.46 19.83 -6.57
CA ILE A 99 -12.42 20.81 -7.66
C ILE A 99 -10.99 21.10 -8.16
N ILE A 100 -9.96 20.84 -7.35
CA ILE A 100 -8.57 21.10 -7.73
C ILE A 100 -8.20 20.34 -9.01
N GLY A 101 -7.50 21.02 -9.91
CA GLY A 101 -7.04 20.45 -11.19
C GLY A 101 -8.13 20.39 -12.27
N SER A 102 -9.35 20.84 -11.99
CA SER A 102 -10.43 20.88 -12.98
C SER A 102 -10.26 21.98 -14.03
N LYS A 103 -10.88 21.76 -15.20
CA LYS A 103 -10.91 22.72 -16.32
C LYS A 103 -11.96 23.83 -16.14
N GLU A 104 -12.68 23.88 -15.02
CA GLU A 104 -13.78 24.82 -14.75
C GLU A 104 -13.31 26.29 -14.55
N GLY A 105 -12.03 26.58 -14.76
CA GLY A 105 -11.47 27.93 -14.79
C GLY A 105 -11.26 28.53 -13.40
N THR A 106 -11.00 29.85 -13.33
CA THR A 106 -10.68 30.56 -12.09
C THR A 106 -11.87 30.72 -11.13
N PHE A 107 -13.11 30.60 -11.63
CA PHE A 107 -14.34 30.75 -10.84
C PHE A 107 -15.28 29.55 -11.07
N PRO A 108 -14.99 28.39 -10.46
CA PRO A 108 -15.78 27.18 -10.65
C PRO A 108 -17.21 27.35 -10.11
N ASN A 109 -18.21 26.88 -10.87
CA ASN A 109 -19.60 26.91 -10.41
C ASN A 109 -19.83 25.82 -9.34
N ARG A 110 -19.55 26.17 -8.08
CA ARG A 110 -19.68 25.25 -6.93
C ARG A 110 -21.02 24.55 -6.82
N LYS A 111 -22.14 25.23 -7.15
CA LYS A 111 -23.48 24.62 -7.08
C LYS A 111 -23.64 23.50 -8.10
N LYS A 112 -23.16 23.73 -9.33
CA LYS A 112 -23.15 22.71 -10.39
C LYS A 112 -22.25 21.54 -10.00
N ILE A 113 -21.03 21.82 -9.54
CA ILE A 113 -20.06 20.79 -9.18
C ILE A 113 -20.53 19.94 -8.00
N LEU A 114 -21.12 20.55 -6.97
CA LEU A 114 -21.68 19.83 -5.85
C LEU A 114 -22.81 18.88 -6.30
N LYS A 115 -23.63 19.30 -7.27
CA LYS A 115 -24.68 18.44 -7.84
C LYS A 115 -24.08 17.24 -8.58
N GLU A 116 -23.09 17.46 -9.44
CA GLU A 116 -22.38 16.40 -10.16
C GLU A 116 -21.67 15.43 -9.20
N PHE A 117 -21.03 15.95 -8.15
CA PHE A 117 -20.40 15.15 -7.10
C PHE A 117 -21.40 14.23 -6.39
N VAL A 118 -22.58 14.75 -6.01
CA VAL A 118 -23.65 13.95 -5.39
C VAL A 118 -24.22 12.91 -6.35
N GLU A 119 -24.36 13.25 -7.63
CA GLU A 119 -24.81 12.32 -8.67
C GLU A 119 -23.82 11.15 -8.84
N LEU A 120 -22.52 11.43 -8.91
CA LEU A 120 -21.47 10.41 -8.99
C LEU A 120 -21.44 9.52 -7.74
N GLN A 121 -21.51 10.11 -6.55
CA GLN A 121 -21.58 9.34 -5.30
C GLN A 121 -22.75 8.34 -5.31
N LYS A 122 -23.94 8.81 -5.72
CA LYS A 122 -25.12 7.95 -5.84
C LYS A 122 -24.95 6.87 -6.91
N GLN A 123 -24.28 7.19 -8.02
CA GLN A 123 -24.02 6.23 -9.09
C GLN A 123 -23.15 5.06 -8.61
N PHE A 124 -22.16 5.30 -7.74
CA PHE A 124 -21.21 4.27 -7.28
C PHE A 124 -21.44 3.80 -5.85
N ASN A 125 -22.52 4.27 -5.20
CA ASN A 125 -22.85 3.98 -3.81
C ASN A 125 -21.71 4.33 -2.84
N PHE A 126 -21.07 5.47 -3.08
CA PHE A 126 -20.07 6.07 -2.20
C PHE A 126 -20.73 7.09 -1.28
N SER A 127 -20.10 7.35 -0.14
CA SER A 127 -20.63 8.24 0.89
C SER A 127 -19.50 9.04 1.52
N VAL A 128 -19.21 10.20 0.93
CA VAL A 128 -18.21 11.14 1.40
C VAL A 128 -18.86 12.52 1.56
N SER A 129 -18.85 13.04 2.78
CA SER A 129 -19.46 14.34 3.05
C SER A 129 -18.68 15.46 2.35
N PRO A 130 -19.31 16.29 1.49
CA PRO A 130 -18.64 17.37 0.77
C PRO A 130 -18.11 18.48 1.70
N ASP A 131 -18.69 18.61 2.90
CA ASP A 131 -18.32 19.62 3.90
C ASP A 131 -17.29 19.14 4.91
N ALA A 132 -16.97 17.84 4.93
CA ALA A 132 -15.93 17.29 5.79
C ALA A 132 -14.54 17.76 5.34
N TYR A 133 -13.61 17.82 6.28
CA TYR A 133 -12.19 18.00 5.98
C TYR A 133 -11.57 16.66 5.59
N ILE A 134 -10.64 16.68 4.64
CA ILE A 134 -9.92 15.48 4.16
C ILE A 134 -9.21 14.76 5.30
N GLU A 135 -8.60 15.50 6.23
CA GLU A 135 -7.91 14.93 7.39
C GLU A 135 -8.80 14.05 8.27
N ASN A 136 -10.11 14.29 8.28
CA ASN A 136 -11.09 13.52 9.06
C ASN A 136 -11.64 12.30 8.32
N LEU A 137 -11.28 12.11 7.04
CA LEU A 137 -11.68 10.94 6.26
C LEU A 137 -10.77 9.75 6.54
N SER A 138 -11.37 8.56 6.57
CA SER A 138 -10.66 7.28 6.49
C SER A 138 -9.93 7.13 5.15
N VAL A 139 -8.95 6.22 5.08
CA VAL A 139 -8.21 5.92 3.85
C VAL A 139 -9.16 5.51 2.71
N GLY A 140 -10.17 4.68 3.01
CA GLY A 140 -11.14 4.26 2.02
C GLY A 140 -12.04 5.39 1.51
N GLU A 141 -12.43 6.35 2.36
CA GLU A 141 -13.19 7.54 1.92
C GLU A 141 -12.34 8.45 1.04
N ARG A 142 -11.05 8.61 1.34
CA ARG A 142 -10.10 9.37 0.50
C ARG A 142 -9.92 8.72 -0.87
N GLN A 143 -9.81 7.39 -0.92
CA GLN A 143 -9.77 6.65 -2.19
C GLN A 143 -11.06 6.81 -2.99
N GLN A 144 -12.23 6.73 -2.34
CA GLN A 144 -13.52 6.97 -3.00
C GLN A 144 -13.57 8.37 -3.60
N LEU A 145 -13.13 9.39 -2.86
CA LEU A 145 -13.05 10.77 -3.36
C LEU A 145 -12.17 10.88 -4.61
N GLU A 146 -10.98 10.28 -4.59
CA GLU A 146 -10.07 10.35 -5.72
C GLU A 146 -10.61 9.61 -6.94
N ILE A 147 -11.24 8.45 -6.76
CA ILE A 147 -11.94 7.74 -7.85
C ILE A 147 -13.04 8.64 -8.44
N LEU A 148 -13.86 9.28 -7.60
CA LEU A 148 -14.90 10.20 -8.07
C LEU A 148 -14.30 11.35 -8.88
N ARG A 149 -13.16 11.91 -8.44
CA ARG A 149 -12.45 12.97 -9.16
C ARG A 149 -12.00 12.50 -10.53
N LEU A 150 -11.33 11.34 -10.61
CA LEU A 150 -10.83 10.80 -11.88
C LEU A 150 -11.97 10.56 -12.88
N LEU A 151 -13.10 10.03 -12.39
CA LEU A 151 -14.29 9.82 -13.22
C LEU A 151 -14.92 11.14 -13.67
N TRP A 152 -14.99 12.13 -12.78
CA TRP A 152 -15.49 13.47 -13.10
C TRP A 152 -14.62 14.21 -14.12
N LEU A 153 -13.30 13.99 -14.08
CA LEU A 153 -12.35 14.52 -15.06
C LEU A 153 -12.40 13.79 -16.43
N GLY A 154 -13.22 12.74 -16.56
CA GLY A 154 -13.45 12.04 -17.82
C GLY A 154 -12.49 10.87 -18.08
N ALA A 155 -12.01 10.20 -17.03
CA ALA A 155 -11.18 9.00 -17.20
C ALA A 155 -11.94 7.88 -17.96
N GLU A 156 -11.36 7.42 -19.06
CA GLU A 156 -11.76 6.24 -19.86
C GLU A 156 -10.90 5.01 -19.55
N VAL A 157 -9.68 5.25 -19.06
CA VAL A 157 -8.75 4.25 -18.54
C VAL A 157 -8.50 4.59 -17.08
N LEU A 158 -8.78 3.65 -16.18
CA LEU A 158 -8.53 3.80 -14.75
C LEU A 158 -7.45 2.81 -14.31
N ILE A 159 -6.33 3.34 -13.82
CA ILE A 159 -5.27 2.58 -13.18
C ILE A 159 -5.53 2.58 -11.68
N LEU A 160 -5.61 1.40 -11.07
CA LEU A 160 -5.80 1.23 -9.64
C LEU A 160 -4.56 0.54 -9.06
N ASP A 161 -3.69 1.30 -8.38
CA ASP A 161 -2.44 0.78 -7.82
C ASP A 161 -2.60 0.39 -6.34
N GLU A 162 -2.65 -0.93 -6.08
CA GLU A 162 -2.90 -1.52 -4.76
C GLU A 162 -4.10 -0.91 -4.00
N PRO A 163 -5.28 -0.77 -4.66
CA PRO A 163 -6.39 0.05 -4.16
C PRO A 163 -7.10 -0.54 -2.93
N THR A 164 -6.74 -1.76 -2.52
CA THR A 164 -7.34 -2.48 -1.37
C THR A 164 -6.49 -2.40 -0.11
N THR A 165 -5.35 -1.70 -0.16
CA THR A 165 -4.49 -1.51 1.01
C THR A 165 -5.13 -0.51 1.96
N GLY A 166 -5.24 -0.87 3.24
CA GLY A 166 -5.74 0.04 4.28
C GLY A 166 -7.26 0.29 4.26
N ILE A 167 -8.07 -0.54 3.59
CA ILE A 167 -9.53 -0.41 3.58
C ILE A 167 -10.24 -1.64 4.13
N SER A 168 -11.47 -1.46 4.61
CA SER A 168 -12.31 -2.53 5.14
C SER A 168 -12.82 -3.49 4.05
N ALA A 169 -13.24 -4.70 4.45
CA ALA A 169 -13.85 -5.67 3.54
C ALA A 169 -15.10 -5.14 2.83
N ALA A 170 -15.92 -4.34 3.52
CA ALA A 170 -17.09 -3.70 2.93
C ALA A 170 -16.71 -2.67 1.85
N GLN A 171 -15.69 -1.84 2.11
CA GLN A 171 -15.17 -0.88 1.12
C GLN A 171 -14.54 -1.60 -0.08
N LYS A 172 -13.82 -2.72 0.15
CA LYS A 172 -13.29 -3.56 -0.94
C LYS A 172 -14.40 -4.09 -1.83
N GLN A 173 -15.53 -4.54 -1.26
CA GLN A 173 -16.69 -4.99 -2.05
C GLN A 173 -17.30 -3.84 -2.88
N GLN A 174 -17.40 -2.63 -2.31
CA GLN A 174 -17.88 -1.46 -3.04
C GLN A 174 -16.94 -1.09 -4.21
N LEU A 175 -15.63 -1.09 -3.99
CA LEU A 175 -14.62 -0.88 -5.02
C LEU A 175 -14.77 -1.91 -6.15
N PHE A 176 -14.92 -3.20 -5.82
CA PHE A 176 -15.07 -4.26 -6.82
C PHE A 176 -16.37 -4.13 -7.61
N ALA A 177 -17.48 -3.77 -6.94
CA ALA A 177 -18.75 -3.50 -7.62
C ALA A 177 -18.63 -2.33 -8.59
N MET A 178 -17.94 -1.25 -8.20
CA MET A 178 -17.66 -0.11 -9.06
C MET A 178 -16.78 -0.49 -10.26
N VAL A 179 -15.69 -1.26 -10.05
CA VAL A 179 -14.83 -1.74 -11.16
C VAL A 179 -15.64 -2.54 -12.18
N ARG A 180 -16.46 -3.49 -11.73
CA ARG A 180 -17.34 -4.27 -12.63
C ARG A 180 -18.30 -3.37 -13.41
N LYS A 181 -18.87 -2.35 -12.75
CA LYS A 181 -19.78 -1.40 -13.37
C LYS A 181 -19.08 -0.55 -14.44
N LEU A 182 -17.88 -0.04 -14.18
CA LEU A 182 -17.10 0.75 -15.15
C LEU A 182 -16.67 -0.12 -16.34
N SER A 183 -16.22 -1.34 -16.09
CA SER A 183 -15.89 -2.32 -17.15
C SER A 183 -17.12 -2.59 -18.04
N ALA A 184 -18.31 -2.79 -17.46
CA ALA A 184 -19.56 -2.95 -18.21
C ALA A 184 -19.97 -1.71 -19.02
N GLN A 185 -19.48 -0.52 -18.65
CA GLN A 185 -19.65 0.72 -19.42
C GLN A 185 -18.60 0.89 -20.53
N GLY A 186 -17.71 -0.09 -20.72
CA GLY A 186 -16.67 -0.08 -21.75
C GLY A 186 -15.38 0.61 -21.34
N LYS A 187 -15.24 1.06 -20.08
CA LYS A 187 -13.99 1.65 -19.58
C LYS A 187 -12.93 0.58 -19.37
N VAL A 188 -11.68 0.94 -19.55
CA VAL A 188 -10.54 0.07 -19.27
C VAL A 188 -10.14 0.23 -17.82
N ILE A 189 -9.94 -0.90 -17.12
CA ILE A 189 -9.42 -0.90 -15.76
C ILE A 189 -8.11 -1.68 -15.74
N ILE A 190 -7.03 -1.04 -15.28
CA ILE A 190 -5.76 -1.72 -14.99
C ILE A 190 -5.67 -1.86 -13.47
N PHE A 191 -5.83 -3.08 -12.98
CA PHE A 191 -5.86 -3.40 -11.55
C PHE A 191 -4.52 -3.98 -11.12
N VAL A 192 -3.71 -3.19 -10.41
CA VAL A 192 -2.40 -3.63 -9.91
C VAL A 192 -2.55 -4.13 -8.49
N SER A 193 -2.14 -5.38 -8.26
CA SER A 193 -2.16 -5.97 -6.92
C SER A 193 -1.10 -7.06 -6.81
N HIS A 194 -0.69 -7.34 -5.57
CA HIS A 194 0.10 -8.51 -5.21
C HIS A 194 -0.76 -9.59 -4.51
N LYS A 195 -2.07 -9.36 -4.38
CA LYS A 195 -3.03 -10.26 -3.71
C LYS A 195 -3.78 -11.08 -4.76
N LEU A 196 -3.53 -12.40 -4.77
CA LEU A 196 -4.06 -13.34 -5.78
C LEU A 196 -5.59 -13.36 -5.84
N GLU A 197 -6.25 -13.49 -4.69
CA GLU A 197 -7.71 -13.53 -4.58
C GLU A 197 -8.39 -12.31 -5.24
N GLU A 198 -7.74 -11.14 -5.21
CA GLU A 198 -8.27 -9.91 -5.79
C GLU A 198 -8.23 -9.93 -7.30
N VAL A 199 -7.10 -10.30 -7.87
CA VAL A 199 -6.95 -10.37 -9.33
C VAL A 199 -7.77 -11.52 -9.90
N GLU A 200 -7.85 -12.65 -9.21
CA GLU A 200 -8.63 -13.82 -9.63
C GLU A 200 -10.14 -13.53 -9.65
N SER A 201 -10.64 -12.77 -8.67
CA SER A 201 -12.08 -12.48 -8.54
C SER A 201 -12.59 -11.33 -9.41
N LEU A 202 -11.69 -10.48 -9.91
CA LEU A 202 -12.06 -9.23 -10.59
C LEU A 202 -11.59 -9.14 -12.04
N CYS A 203 -10.42 -9.70 -12.36
CA CYS A 203 -9.78 -9.47 -13.65
C CYS A 203 -10.24 -10.46 -14.72
N SER A 204 -10.44 -9.97 -15.94
CA SER A 204 -10.71 -10.81 -17.12
C SER A 204 -9.45 -11.48 -17.66
N GLN A 205 -8.28 -10.92 -17.35
CA GLN A 205 -6.96 -11.42 -17.71
C GLN A 205 -5.92 -10.90 -16.72
N ILE A 206 -4.89 -11.69 -16.43
CA ILE A 206 -3.81 -11.33 -15.50
C ILE A 206 -2.48 -11.40 -16.26
N ALA A 207 -1.71 -10.31 -16.24
CA ALA A 207 -0.32 -10.29 -16.68
C ALA A 207 0.58 -10.40 -15.46
N VAL A 208 1.49 -11.37 -15.46
CA VAL A 208 2.39 -11.60 -14.32
C VAL A 208 3.74 -10.96 -14.62
N PHE A 209 4.19 -10.13 -13.69
CA PHE A 209 5.44 -9.39 -13.75
C PHE A 209 6.43 -9.97 -12.76
N ARG A 210 7.66 -10.18 -13.21
CA ARG A 210 8.77 -10.63 -12.37
C ARG A 210 10.07 -10.02 -12.86
N GLN A 211 10.82 -9.41 -11.95
CA GLN A 211 12.14 -8.82 -12.25
C GLN A 211 12.13 -7.89 -13.47
N GLY A 212 11.12 -7.02 -13.57
CA GLY A 212 10.98 -6.03 -14.64
C GLY A 212 10.45 -6.59 -15.97
N LYS A 213 10.12 -7.89 -16.05
CA LYS A 213 9.60 -8.54 -17.27
C LYS A 213 8.15 -9.00 -17.11
N ASN A 214 7.40 -8.96 -18.20
CA ASN A 214 6.12 -9.66 -18.32
C ASN A 214 6.43 -11.15 -18.60
N VAL A 215 6.24 -12.03 -17.62
CA VAL A 215 6.56 -13.46 -17.73
C VAL A 215 5.43 -14.29 -18.33
N GLY A 216 4.25 -13.71 -18.52
CA GLY A 216 3.13 -14.38 -19.16
C GLY A 216 1.80 -13.75 -18.80
N GLN A 217 0.77 -14.14 -19.55
CA GLN A 217 -0.61 -13.70 -19.33
C GLN A 217 -1.53 -14.92 -19.19
N VAL A 218 -2.44 -14.86 -18.22
CA VAL A 218 -3.34 -15.95 -17.85
C VAL A 218 -4.77 -15.45 -17.91
N LYS A 219 -5.69 -16.31 -18.35
CA LYS A 219 -7.14 -16.06 -18.40
C LYS A 219 -7.87 -17.03 -17.47
N PRO A 220 -9.08 -16.69 -17.00
CA PRO A 220 -9.85 -17.58 -16.14
C PRO A 220 -10.28 -18.87 -16.89
N PRO A 221 -10.49 -20.00 -16.17
CA PRO A 221 -10.33 -20.15 -14.73
C PRO A 221 -8.85 -20.10 -14.32
N TYR A 222 -8.58 -19.40 -13.22
CA TYR A 222 -7.22 -19.23 -12.71
C TYR A 222 -6.83 -20.39 -11.81
N ASP A 223 -5.58 -20.82 -11.93
CA ASP A 223 -4.94 -21.74 -11.00
C ASP A 223 -3.95 -20.95 -10.13
N THR A 224 -4.26 -20.86 -8.83
CA THR A 224 -3.49 -20.07 -7.86
C THR A 224 -2.04 -20.55 -7.78
N ASP A 225 -1.80 -21.87 -7.83
CA ASP A 225 -0.45 -22.42 -7.75
C ASP A 225 0.41 -22.01 -8.96
N THR A 226 -0.19 -22.01 -10.16
CA THR A 226 0.46 -21.52 -11.38
C THR A 226 0.79 -20.02 -11.27
N LEU A 227 -0.12 -19.18 -10.78
CA LEU A 227 0.13 -17.75 -10.61
C LEU A 227 1.26 -17.49 -9.60
N VAL A 228 1.27 -18.23 -8.48
CA VAL A 228 2.36 -18.21 -7.50
C VAL A 228 3.69 -18.59 -8.15
N GLU A 229 3.74 -19.70 -8.90
CA GLU A 229 4.96 -20.14 -9.58
C GLU A 229 5.46 -19.09 -10.58
N MET A 230 4.57 -18.44 -11.32
CA MET A 230 4.95 -17.35 -12.23
C MET A 230 5.53 -16.14 -11.48
N MET A 231 4.90 -15.73 -10.37
CA MET A 231 5.36 -14.60 -9.54
C MET A 231 6.75 -14.84 -8.94
N PHE A 232 6.96 -15.99 -8.30
CA PHE A 232 8.19 -16.29 -7.54
C PHE A 232 9.27 -17.01 -8.36
N GLY A 233 8.90 -17.58 -9.52
CA GLY A 233 9.80 -18.38 -10.36
C GLY A 233 10.22 -19.72 -9.77
N LYS A 234 9.54 -20.16 -8.71
CA LYS A 234 9.75 -21.45 -8.06
C LYS A 234 8.42 -21.96 -7.51
N LYS A 235 8.25 -23.28 -7.47
CA LYS A 235 7.15 -23.89 -6.73
C LYS A 235 7.37 -23.61 -5.25
N LEU A 236 6.50 -22.79 -4.65
CA LEU A 236 6.46 -22.64 -3.20
C LEU A 236 5.91 -23.95 -2.63
N LYS A 237 6.77 -24.75 -2.00
CA LYS A 237 6.27 -25.80 -1.12
C LYS A 237 5.62 -25.11 0.06
N GLN A 238 4.32 -25.31 0.26
CA GLN A 238 3.71 -25.02 1.56
C GLN A 238 4.48 -25.84 2.60
N SER A 239 5.28 -25.15 3.42
CA SER A 239 5.84 -25.77 4.61
C SER A 239 4.67 -26.16 5.51
N GLU A 240 4.62 -27.41 5.97
CA GLU A 240 3.70 -27.80 7.03
C GLU A 240 3.95 -26.87 8.21
N LYS A 241 2.95 -26.03 8.53
CA LYS A 241 3.03 -25.12 9.67
C LYS A 241 2.80 -25.95 10.93
N SER A 242 3.86 -26.32 11.63
CA SER A 242 3.76 -26.87 12.98
C SER A 242 3.52 -25.74 13.97
N CYS A 243 2.55 -25.94 14.87
CA CYS A 243 2.42 -25.08 16.04
C CYS A 243 3.56 -25.41 17.00
N GLU A 244 4.52 -24.50 17.14
CA GLU A 244 5.68 -24.64 18.04
C GLU A 244 5.45 -23.96 19.40
N SER A 245 4.18 -23.67 19.73
CA SER A 245 3.80 -23.08 21.01
C SER A 245 4.21 -23.99 22.18
N GLN A 246 4.91 -23.41 23.14
CA GLN A 246 5.30 -24.04 24.40
C GLN A 246 4.31 -23.66 25.50
N GLU A 247 4.40 -24.28 26.68
CA GLU A 247 3.55 -23.91 27.83
C GLU A 247 4.02 -22.66 28.57
N ASP A 248 5.30 -22.29 28.41
CA ASP A 248 5.93 -21.24 29.18
C ASP A 248 5.50 -19.85 28.66
N VAL A 249 4.96 -19.03 29.56
CA VAL A 249 4.60 -17.63 29.27
C VAL A 249 5.86 -16.82 28.97
N ASN A 250 5.84 -16.06 27.88
CA ASN A 250 6.92 -15.17 27.48
C ASN A 250 6.61 -13.71 27.83
N ILE A 251 5.39 -13.26 27.51
CA ILE A 251 4.92 -11.90 27.76
C ILE A 251 3.59 -11.98 28.50
N GLU A 252 3.43 -11.20 29.55
CA GLU A 252 2.17 -11.04 30.27
C GLU A 252 1.83 -9.56 30.38
N VAL A 253 0.64 -9.20 29.92
CA VAL A 253 0.08 -7.86 29.98
C VAL A 253 -0.98 -7.87 31.07
N THR A 254 -0.89 -6.94 32.02
CA THR A 254 -1.86 -6.83 33.12
C THR A 254 -2.38 -5.41 33.26
N ASP A 255 -3.69 -5.26 33.19
CA ASP A 255 -4.47 -4.03 33.41
C ASP A 255 -3.94 -2.84 32.61
N LEU A 256 -3.55 -3.08 31.36
CA LEU A 256 -2.96 -2.08 30.49
C LEU A 256 -4.01 -1.03 30.11
N GLN A 257 -3.68 0.23 30.38
CA GLN A 257 -4.51 1.39 30.00
C GLN A 257 -3.70 2.34 29.12
N ILE A 258 -4.26 2.75 28.00
CA ILE A 258 -3.63 3.67 27.05
C ILE A 258 -4.56 4.86 26.84
N ASP A 259 -4.08 6.05 27.20
CA ASP A 259 -4.79 7.30 26.95
C ASP A 259 -4.54 7.72 25.49
N ASP A 260 -5.57 7.62 24.66
CA ASP A 260 -5.57 8.11 23.27
C ASP A 260 -6.78 9.04 23.08
N VAL A 261 -6.57 10.15 22.37
CA VAL A 261 -7.57 11.20 22.16
C VAL A 261 -8.81 10.67 21.42
N ARG A 262 -8.64 9.67 20.56
CA ARG A 262 -9.72 9.10 19.75
C ARG A 262 -10.38 7.90 20.44
N LEU A 263 -9.59 7.06 21.12
CA LEU A 263 -10.11 5.88 21.81
C LEU A 263 -9.28 5.52 23.05
N PRO A 264 -9.73 5.84 24.27
CA PRO A 264 -9.08 5.35 25.48
C PRO A 264 -9.21 3.83 25.56
N ILE A 265 -8.09 3.13 25.71
CA ILE A 265 -8.05 1.68 25.88
C ILE A 265 -7.91 1.38 27.37
N GLN A 266 -8.77 0.50 27.88
CA GLN A 266 -8.84 0.18 29.30
C GLN A 266 -8.87 -1.34 29.50
N ASP A 267 -8.30 -1.77 30.63
CA ASP A 267 -8.43 -3.10 31.21
C ASP A 267 -8.02 -4.24 30.27
N VAL A 268 -6.92 -4.05 29.55
CA VAL A 268 -6.36 -5.07 28.65
C VAL A 268 -5.40 -5.97 29.44
N SER A 269 -5.78 -7.24 29.57
CA SER A 269 -4.98 -8.28 30.25
C SER A 269 -4.95 -9.57 29.43
N PHE A 270 -3.75 -10.05 29.08
CA PHE A 270 -3.54 -11.32 28.38
C PHE A 270 -2.09 -11.81 28.51
N SER A 271 -1.85 -13.08 28.22
CA SER A 271 -0.50 -13.67 28.19
C SER A 271 -0.20 -14.30 26.83
N ILE A 272 1.07 -14.29 26.46
CA ILE A 272 1.61 -14.85 25.21
C ILE A 272 2.64 -15.91 25.58
N LYS A 273 2.48 -17.13 25.08
CA LYS A 273 3.42 -18.23 25.33
C LYS A 273 4.59 -18.21 24.33
N ARG A 274 5.71 -18.83 24.69
CA ARG A 274 6.87 -18.97 23.80
C ARG A 274 6.50 -19.76 22.55
N GLY A 275 6.84 -19.25 21.37
CA GLY A 275 6.51 -19.88 20.09
C GLY A 275 5.05 -19.72 19.64
N GLU A 276 4.21 -19.02 20.41
CA GLU A 276 2.82 -18.77 20.04
C GLU A 276 2.70 -17.64 19.01
N VAL A 277 1.81 -17.82 18.03
CA VAL A 277 1.44 -16.79 17.06
C VAL A 277 0.03 -16.30 17.36
N ILE A 278 -0.08 -15.06 17.84
CA ILE A 278 -1.36 -14.44 18.20
C ILE A 278 -1.82 -13.47 17.11
N GLY A 279 -3.07 -13.61 16.67
CA GLY A 279 -3.75 -12.64 15.80
C GLY A 279 -4.61 -11.68 16.62
N LEU A 280 -4.28 -10.39 16.61
CA LEU A 280 -5.13 -9.33 17.16
C LEU A 280 -6.10 -8.83 16.08
N ALA A 281 -7.37 -9.22 16.17
CA ALA A 281 -8.40 -8.88 15.20
C ALA A 281 -9.46 -7.93 15.79
N GLY A 282 -9.96 -7.01 14.96
CA GLY A 282 -11.07 -6.11 15.28
C GLY A 282 -11.31 -5.13 14.13
N MET A 283 -12.35 -4.30 14.24
CA MET A 283 -12.62 -3.26 13.24
C MET A 283 -11.50 -2.20 13.26
N GLU A 284 -11.35 -1.47 12.15
CA GLU A 284 -10.44 -0.33 12.10
C GLU A 284 -10.74 0.66 13.24
N GLY A 285 -9.70 1.15 13.90
CA GLY A 285 -9.84 2.05 15.04
C GLY A 285 -10.18 1.37 16.37
N SER A 286 -10.21 0.03 16.45
CA SER A 286 -10.51 -0.70 17.71
C SER A 286 -9.31 -0.83 18.66
N GLY A 287 -8.20 -0.10 18.42
CA GLY A 287 -7.07 0.00 19.34
C GLY A 287 -5.93 -1.02 19.14
N GLN A 288 -5.98 -1.86 18.10
CA GLN A 288 -4.95 -2.89 17.85
C GLN A 288 -3.55 -2.27 17.66
N SER A 289 -3.46 -1.18 16.88
CA SER A 289 -2.19 -0.48 16.65
C SER A 289 -1.61 0.08 17.94
N GLN A 290 -2.44 0.64 18.79
CA GLN A 290 -2.07 1.25 20.07
C GLN A 290 -1.55 0.20 21.04
N ILE A 291 -2.21 -0.96 21.14
CA ILE A 291 -1.73 -2.10 21.94
C ILE A 291 -0.36 -2.57 21.42
N LEU A 292 -0.20 -2.77 20.11
CA LEU A 292 1.07 -3.21 19.52
C LEU A 292 2.20 -2.19 19.74
N ARG A 293 1.91 -0.89 19.65
CA ARG A 293 2.87 0.18 19.94
C ARG A 293 3.26 0.24 21.40
N ALA A 294 2.33 0.00 22.31
CA ALA A 294 2.63 -0.09 23.74
C ALA A 294 3.53 -1.28 24.05
N LEU A 295 3.23 -2.45 23.46
CA LEU A 295 4.05 -3.65 23.57
C LEU A 295 5.47 -3.48 22.98
N ALA A 296 5.62 -2.59 22.01
CA ALA A 296 6.89 -2.23 21.40
C ALA A 296 7.65 -1.10 22.13
N GLY A 297 7.09 -0.52 23.19
CA GLY A 297 7.70 0.62 23.89
C GLY A 297 7.65 1.95 23.13
N ILE A 298 6.81 2.05 22.09
CA ILE A 298 6.63 3.28 21.27
C ILE A 298 5.66 4.25 21.95
N ILE A 299 4.60 3.72 22.55
CA ILE A 299 3.65 4.48 23.35
C ILE A 299 3.81 4.05 24.80
N ARG A 300 3.84 5.01 25.72
CA ARG A 300 3.84 4.73 27.14
C ARG A 300 2.41 4.54 27.65
N PRO A 301 2.07 3.36 28.23
CA PRO A 301 0.77 3.17 28.87
C PRO A 301 0.57 4.15 30.04
N ALA A 302 -0.67 4.55 30.28
CA ALA A 302 -1.05 5.36 31.43
C ALA A 302 -1.02 4.53 32.72
N LYS A 303 -1.43 3.26 32.63
CA LYS A 303 -1.41 2.26 33.72
C LYS A 303 -1.19 0.85 33.19
N GLY A 304 -0.98 -0.07 34.14
CA GLY A 304 -0.76 -1.49 33.87
C GLY A 304 0.72 -1.83 33.75
N HIS A 305 0.98 -3.10 33.43
CA HIS A 305 2.32 -3.67 33.35
C HIS A 305 2.49 -4.53 32.11
N ILE A 306 3.72 -4.60 31.60
CA ILE A 306 4.14 -5.46 30.50
C ILE A 306 5.32 -6.28 31.01
N TRP A 307 5.03 -7.48 31.49
CA TRP A 307 6.01 -8.39 32.05
C TRP A 307 6.64 -9.24 30.96
N LEU A 308 7.97 -9.24 30.90
CA LEU A 308 8.74 -10.15 30.06
C LEU A 308 9.41 -11.20 30.94
N TYR A 309 9.20 -12.48 30.61
CA TYR A 309 9.74 -13.63 31.32
C TYR A 309 11.04 -14.12 30.66
N ALA A 310 12.15 -14.05 31.40
CA ALA A 310 13.41 -14.66 30.99
C ALA A 310 13.36 -16.19 31.17
N ASP A 311 12.71 -16.63 32.24
CA ASP A 311 12.38 -18.01 32.60
C ASP A 311 11.12 -18.01 33.50
N LYS A 312 10.76 -19.15 34.09
CA LYS A 312 9.54 -19.31 34.90
C LYS A 312 9.51 -18.47 36.18
N GLU A 313 10.67 -18.08 36.70
CA GLU A 313 10.80 -17.40 38.00
C GLU A 313 11.25 -15.94 37.85
N ASN A 314 11.94 -15.62 36.74
CA ASN A 314 12.49 -14.30 36.48
C ASN A 314 11.66 -13.53 35.45
N ARG A 315 10.97 -12.48 35.90
CA ARG A 315 10.26 -11.51 35.06
C ARG A 315 10.70 -10.08 35.32
N ARG A 316 10.63 -9.24 34.29
CA ARG A 316 10.88 -7.79 34.39
C ARG A 316 9.73 -7.00 33.80
N ASP A 317 9.39 -5.86 34.41
CA ASP A 317 8.45 -4.92 33.84
C ASP A 317 9.14 -4.03 32.81
N LEU A 318 8.54 -3.92 31.64
CA LEU A 318 9.02 -3.05 30.56
C LEU A 318 8.32 -1.69 30.55
N VAL A 319 7.25 -1.49 31.31
CA VAL A 319 6.53 -0.20 31.32
C VAL A 319 7.46 0.93 31.81
N GLY A 320 7.55 2.00 31.02
CA GLY A 320 8.39 3.17 31.30
C GLY A 320 9.86 3.00 30.98
N LYS A 321 10.28 1.84 30.43
CA LYS A 321 11.62 1.64 29.87
C LYS A 321 11.77 2.33 28.52
N HIS A 322 13.01 2.53 28.08
CA HIS A 322 13.29 3.16 26.79
C HIS A 322 13.05 2.16 25.66
N TYR A 323 12.77 2.63 24.45
CA TYR A 323 12.56 1.77 23.28
C TYR A 323 13.70 0.75 23.06
N PHE A 324 14.96 1.13 23.32
CA PHE A 324 16.11 0.23 23.19
C PHE A 324 16.07 -0.92 24.19
N ASP A 325 15.49 -0.76 25.39
CA ASP A 325 15.31 -1.86 26.34
C ASP A 325 14.36 -2.94 25.79
N PHE A 326 13.35 -2.53 25.01
CA PHE A 326 12.44 -3.45 24.31
C PHE A 326 13.17 -4.13 23.14
N LYS A 327 13.98 -3.39 22.37
CA LYS A 327 14.78 -3.95 21.28
C LYS A 327 15.78 -4.99 21.79
N ASP A 328 16.49 -4.70 22.88
CA ASP A 328 17.42 -5.61 23.55
C ASP A 328 16.72 -6.82 24.19
N ALA A 329 15.43 -6.67 24.51
CA ALA A 329 14.56 -7.79 24.89
C ALA A 329 14.22 -8.74 23.72
N GLY A 330 14.61 -8.39 22.49
CA GLY A 330 14.21 -9.10 21.27
C GLY A 330 12.83 -8.71 20.75
N ILE A 331 12.21 -7.64 21.26
CA ILE A 331 10.93 -7.14 20.78
C ILE A 331 11.20 -6.24 19.57
N SER A 332 10.63 -6.61 18.42
CA SER A 332 10.69 -5.83 17.19
C SER A 332 9.30 -5.41 16.77
N PHE A 333 9.17 -4.19 16.25
CA PHE A 333 7.91 -3.64 15.76
C PHE A 333 8.02 -3.29 14.29
N LEU A 334 7.01 -3.72 13.52
CA LEU A 334 6.88 -3.39 12.12
C LEU A 334 5.61 -2.52 11.96
N PRO A 335 5.73 -1.21 11.68
CA PRO A 335 4.58 -0.34 11.54
C PRO A 335 3.74 -0.69 10.31
N ALA A 336 2.44 -0.41 10.40
CA ALA A 336 1.53 -0.52 9.26
C ALA A 336 1.81 0.55 8.20
N ALA A 337 2.01 1.81 8.63
CA ALA A 337 2.34 2.94 7.77
C ALA A 337 3.86 3.10 7.63
N ARG A 338 4.44 2.48 6.60
CA ARG A 338 5.91 2.36 6.44
C ARG A 338 6.63 3.70 6.30
N LEU A 339 6.05 4.65 5.56
CA LEU A 339 6.68 5.95 5.28
C LEU A 339 6.45 6.98 6.38
N GLU A 340 5.34 6.89 7.10
CA GLU A 340 5.00 7.83 8.17
C GLU A 340 5.68 7.46 9.49
N GLU A 341 5.89 6.16 9.73
CA GLU A 341 6.33 5.65 11.04
C GLU A 341 7.59 4.78 10.99
N GLY A 342 7.89 4.18 9.84
CA GLY A 342 9.03 3.26 9.69
C GLY A 342 10.26 3.89 9.05
N LEU A 343 10.12 4.97 8.30
CA LEU A 343 11.17 5.60 7.51
C LEU A 343 11.11 7.12 7.63
N ILE A 344 12.25 7.77 7.47
CA ILE A 344 12.36 9.22 7.44
C ILE A 344 12.62 9.65 5.99
N ALA A 345 11.69 10.43 5.44
CA ALA A 345 11.80 10.92 4.08
C ALA A 345 13.10 11.72 3.87
N GLY A 346 13.82 11.40 2.79
CA GLY A 346 15.07 12.06 2.41
C GLY A 346 16.34 11.38 2.93
N LEU A 347 16.24 10.42 3.86
CA LEU A 347 17.39 9.61 4.29
C LEU A 347 17.61 8.41 3.36
N ASN A 348 18.87 8.05 3.14
CA ASN A 348 19.27 6.83 2.44
C ASN A 348 19.25 5.61 3.38
N LEU A 349 19.50 4.41 2.85
CA LEU A 349 19.50 3.17 3.65
C LEU A 349 20.58 3.16 4.74
N GLU A 350 21.77 3.69 4.46
CA GLU A 350 22.87 3.76 5.44
C GLU A 350 22.47 4.61 6.64
N GLU A 351 21.87 5.77 6.40
CA GLU A 351 21.38 6.68 7.43
C GLU A 351 20.26 6.05 8.26
N HIS A 352 19.35 5.29 7.64
CA HIS A 352 18.32 4.56 8.37
C HIS A 352 18.91 3.47 9.26
N PHE A 353 19.88 2.69 8.78
CA PHE A 353 20.52 1.65 9.61
C PHE A 353 21.33 2.25 10.76
N ILE A 354 21.96 3.40 10.56
CA ILE A 354 22.63 4.15 11.64
C ILE A 354 21.62 4.54 12.73
N LEU A 355 20.46 5.09 12.34
CA LEU A 355 19.44 5.54 13.30
C LEU A 355 18.74 4.38 14.01
N ALA A 356 18.58 3.24 13.35
CA ALA A 356 17.91 2.07 13.91
C ALA A 356 18.75 1.34 14.96
N GLU A 357 20.08 1.51 14.97
CA GLU A 357 21.00 0.84 15.88
C GLU A 357 21.47 1.72 17.03
N GLU A 358 21.70 1.11 18.20
CA GLU A 358 22.23 1.81 19.36
C GLU A 358 23.68 2.26 19.08
N GLN A 359 23.93 3.56 19.16
CA GLN A 359 25.25 4.13 18.94
C GLN A 359 26.06 4.09 20.25
N LYS A 360 27.04 3.17 20.32
CA LYS A 360 27.92 3.00 21.50
C LYS A 360 28.99 4.09 21.65
N SER A 361 29.05 5.07 20.75
CA SER A 361 30.06 6.13 20.71
C SER A 361 29.42 7.46 20.34
N PHE A 362 30.06 8.56 20.77
CA PHE A 362 29.69 9.93 20.37
C PHE A 362 29.88 10.23 18.87
N PHE A 363 30.63 9.37 18.15
CA PHE A 363 30.87 9.52 16.72
C PHE A 363 30.29 8.34 15.93
N ILE A 364 29.63 8.66 14.80
CA ILE A 364 29.11 7.67 13.86
C ILE A 364 30.28 6.99 13.15
N ASN A 365 30.39 5.67 13.30
CA ASN A 365 31.35 4.87 12.54
C ASN A 365 30.80 4.57 11.13
N LYS A 366 31.09 5.46 10.18
CA LYS A 366 30.64 5.33 8.79
C LYS A 366 31.02 4.01 8.14
N LYS A 367 32.20 3.47 8.43
CA LYS A 367 32.66 2.21 7.81
C LYS A 367 31.81 1.03 8.27
N ALA A 368 31.56 0.94 9.58
CA ALA A 368 30.69 -0.08 10.14
C ALA A 368 29.23 0.06 9.65
N ALA A 369 28.75 1.29 9.49
CA ALA A 369 27.42 1.56 8.95
C ALA A 369 27.28 1.10 7.49
N GLN A 370 28.28 1.36 6.65
CA GLN A 370 28.31 0.90 5.27
C GLN A 370 28.33 -0.64 5.18
N GLU A 371 29.19 -1.30 5.94
CA GLU A 371 29.28 -2.76 5.98
C GLU A 371 27.94 -3.38 6.45
N LEU A 372 27.32 -2.82 7.49
CA LEU A 372 25.99 -3.23 7.94
C LEU A 372 24.93 -3.04 6.85
N THR A 373 24.96 -1.91 6.15
CA THR A 373 24.00 -1.59 5.08
C THR A 373 24.09 -2.57 3.93
N GLU A 374 25.31 -2.86 3.45
CA GLU A 374 25.54 -3.84 2.40
C GLU A 374 25.07 -5.24 2.79
N HIS A 375 25.37 -5.66 4.03
CA HIS A 375 24.91 -6.93 4.57
C HIS A 375 23.37 -7.01 4.60
N ARG A 376 22.71 -5.97 5.10
CA ARG A 376 21.24 -5.92 5.19
C ARG A 376 20.56 -5.86 3.83
N ILE A 377 21.14 -5.16 2.86
CA ILE A 377 20.66 -5.15 1.47
C ILE A 377 20.70 -6.57 0.88
N GLN A 378 21.74 -7.33 1.17
CA GLN A 378 21.86 -8.73 0.74
C GLN A 378 20.87 -9.64 1.45
N ASP A 379 20.81 -9.60 2.79
CA ASP A 379 19.92 -10.43 3.62
C ASP A 379 18.45 -10.28 3.20
N PHE A 380 18.02 -9.04 2.97
CA PHE A 380 16.63 -8.71 2.67
C PHE A 380 16.36 -8.52 1.17
N ASN A 381 17.36 -8.76 0.31
CA ASN A 381 17.28 -8.59 -1.15
C ASN A 381 16.66 -7.22 -1.54
N ILE A 382 17.12 -6.15 -0.88
CA ILE A 382 16.60 -4.80 -1.09
C ILE A 382 17.05 -4.31 -2.47
N LYS A 383 16.10 -3.88 -3.31
CA LYS A 383 16.37 -3.32 -4.63
C LYS A 383 16.02 -1.83 -4.65
N GLY A 384 17.03 -0.99 -4.79
CA GLY A 384 16.92 0.47 -4.86
C GLY A 384 18.18 1.09 -5.44
N THR A 385 18.15 2.38 -5.72
CA THR A 385 19.30 3.19 -6.17
C THR A 385 19.75 4.14 -5.09
#